data_AF-A0A1L7WT15-F1
#
_entry.id   AF-A0A1L7WT15-F1
#
_cell.length_a   1.000
_cell.length_b   1.000
_cell.length_c   1.000
_cell.angle_alpha   90.00
_cell.angle_beta   90.00
_cell.angle_gamma   90.00
#
_symmetry.space_group_name_H-M   'P 1'
#
loop_
_entity.id
_entity.type
_entity.pdbx_description
1 polymer ?
#
loop_
_entity_poly.entity_id
_entity_poly.type
_entity_poly.pdbx_seq_one_letter_code
_entity_poly.pdbx_strand_id
1 'polypeptide(L)'
;MAASTTSKMNELLKSPKLRKTQVSSQLIVKGQPFLMLAAELQNSTFSDPAYMAQGQFKFDELDKCILGARQNGMYLVLLWFGAYKNAPSTYAPDWVKEDVKRFPRIHTRGAGGRLKTVEVVQPYGKEIQDADAKAFAKLMGHLRDFDGKHSTVIMIQVENEIGLLFDSRDGSRLADQLYHQPVPAGLLNHLQKEYDTLHPMFKKKFPDVRSSSAQLLPTWEQAFGRSVFTEDLFIADAFSRFVGTVATVGRIGLTSPLKSQANRPNDMTGFFFDEPEETKVESTWVKSFGEFKVTIERAFTLADKARQSQIGFTGILHAKELDTDEQGNLRVSRILNGDETLNGAFITLPSENLDSGGFPIPFNIPARTMMVQCRPYSLAETDDDF
;
A
#
# COMPACT_ATOMS: atom_id res chain seq x y z
N MET A 1 29.34 36.32 -18.68
CA MET A 1 29.47 35.35 -17.57
C MET A 1 28.14 35.06 -16.87
N ALA A 2 27.29 36.05 -16.54
CA ALA A 2 26.00 35.81 -15.85
C ALA A 2 25.05 34.80 -16.53
N ALA A 3 24.87 34.85 -17.86
CA ALA A 3 23.98 33.94 -18.59
C ALA A 3 24.42 32.45 -18.56
N SER A 4 25.73 32.19 -18.44
CA SER A 4 26.29 30.83 -18.34
C SER A 4 26.06 30.23 -16.95
N THR A 5 26.15 31.06 -15.91
CA THR A 5 25.88 30.66 -14.52
C THR A 5 24.39 30.39 -14.28
N THR A 6 23.50 31.19 -14.87
CA THR A 6 22.04 30.99 -14.81
C THR A 6 21.61 29.71 -15.54
N SER A 7 22.23 29.39 -16.68
CA SER A 7 21.99 28.15 -17.43
C SER A 7 22.41 26.91 -16.62
N LYS A 8 23.60 26.90 -16.02
CA LYS A 8 24.06 25.81 -15.14
C LYS A 8 23.22 25.66 -13.86
N MET A 9 22.80 26.77 -13.23
CA MET A 9 21.86 26.73 -12.10
C MET A 9 20.50 26.15 -12.51
N ASN A 10 19.99 26.52 -13.69
CA ASN A 10 18.75 25.95 -14.23
C ASN A 10 18.89 24.46 -14.59
N GLU A 11 20.09 23.97 -14.91
CA GLU A 11 20.34 22.53 -15.10
C GLU A 11 20.40 21.74 -13.79
N LEU A 12 20.98 22.33 -12.73
CA LEU A 12 21.04 21.75 -11.38
C LEU A 12 19.68 21.73 -10.66
N LEU A 13 18.75 22.60 -11.07
CA LEU A 13 17.37 22.68 -10.57
C LEU A 13 16.37 21.79 -11.36
N LYS A 14 16.85 20.95 -12.28
CA LYS A 14 15.98 20.03 -13.04
C LYS A 14 15.42 18.95 -12.13
N SER A 15 14.11 18.92 -11.99
CA SER A 15 13.38 17.90 -11.22
C SER A 15 13.71 16.48 -11.71
N PRO A 16 13.73 15.51 -10.79
CA PRO A 16 13.87 14.09 -11.12
C PRO A 16 12.80 13.65 -12.12
N LYS A 17 13.17 12.82 -13.11
CA LYS A 17 12.24 12.33 -14.13
C LYS A 17 12.69 11.01 -14.75
N LEU A 18 11.76 10.26 -15.32
CA LEU A 18 12.09 9.10 -16.13
C LEU A 18 12.27 9.52 -17.59
N ARG A 19 13.36 9.06 -18.20
CA ARG A 19 13.63 9.22 -19.63
C ARG A 19 13.56 7.86 -20.30
N LYS A 20 12.55 7.65 -21.15
CA LYS A 20 12.50 6.47 -22.03
C LYS A 20 13.71 6.48 -22.99
N THR A 21 14.30 5.32 -23.18
CA THR A 21 15.28 5.03 -24.23
C THR A 21 14.65 4.07 -25.23
N GLN A 22 15.37 3.70 -26.29
CA GLN A 22 14.84 2.74 -27.28
C GLN A 22 14.51 1.37 -26.66
N VAL A 23 15.21 0.98 -25.60
CA VAL A 23 15.14 -0.37 -25.01
C VAL A 23 14.79 -0.38 -23.52
N SER A 24 14.72 0.77 -22.85
CA SER A 24 14.56 0.85 -21.39
C SER A 24 14.08 2.24 -20.92
N SER A 25 14.23 2.52 -19.62
CA SER A 25 13.99 3.81 -18.97
C SER A 25 15.19 4.17 -18.09
N GLN A 26 15.51 5.46 -17.98
CA GLN A 26 16.57 5.96 -17.11
C GLN A 26 15.99 6.98 -16.13
N LEU A 27 16.30 6.84 -14.85
CA LEU A 27 16.06 7.91 -13.88
C LEU A 27 17.09 9.01 -14.11
N ILE A 28 16.62 10.23 -14.32
CA ILE A 28 17.45 11.42 -14.47
C ILE A 28 17.31 12.25 -13.21
N VAL A 29 18.40 12.45 -12.46
CA VAL A 29 18.46 13.30 -11.26
C VAL A 29 19.46 14.41 -11.52
N LYS A 30 19.06 15.67 -11.28
CA LYS A 30 19.90 16.86 -11.51
C LYS A 30 20.52 16.89 -12.92
N GLY A 31 19.74 16.46 -13.91
CA GLY A 31 20.13 16.44 -15.32
C GLY A 31 20.98 15.25 -15.77
N GLN A 32 21.34 14.32 -14.88
CA GLN A 32 22.21 13.18 -15.20
C GLN A 32 21.50 11.84 -14.99
N PRO A 33 21.81 10.79 -15.78
CA PRO A 33 21.40 9.43 -15.46
C PRO A 33 21.86 9.03 -14.06
N PHE A 34 20.95 8.47 -13.28
CA PHE A 34 21.16 8.10 -11.90
C PHE A 34 20.82 6.63 -11.69
N LEU A 35 21.74 5.89 -11.07
CA LEU A 35 21.53 4.51 -10.64
C LEU A 35 21.32 4.50 -9.13
N MET A 36 20.23 3.90 -8.67
CA MET A 36 19.94 3.77 -7.25
C MET A 36 20.65 2.53 -6.68
N LEU A 37 21.61 2.75 -5.79
CA LEU A 37 22.09 1.73 -4.85
C LEU A 37 21.27 1.89 -3.56
N ALA A 38 20.03 1.41 -3.60
CA ALA A 38 19.05 1.67 -2.56
C ALA A 38 19.09 0.62 -1.45
N ALA A 39 18.67 1.05 -0.26
CA ALA A 39 18.27 0.19 0.84
C ALA A 39 16.91 0.69 1.35
N GLU A 40 16.08 -0.23 1.83
CA GLU A 40 14.77 0.07 2.40
C GLU A 40 14.81 -0.09 3.91
N LEU A 41 14.10 0.80 4.62
CA LEU A 41 13.97 0.72 6.08
C LEU A 41 12.92 -0.32 6.47
N GLN A 42 12.98 -0.80 7.71
CA GLN A 42 11.92 -1.64 8.27
C GLN A 42 10.60 -0.85 8.41
N ASN A 43 9.47 -1.55 8.29
CA ASN A 43 8.12 -0.98 8.12
C ASN A 43 7.62 -0.05 9.24
N SER A 44 8.06 -0.23 10.49
CA SER A 44 7.73 0.68 11.61
C SER A 44 8.87 1.65 11.98
N THR A 45 9.92 1.76 11.15
CA THR A 45 11.04 2.69 11.40
C THR A 45 10.60 4.15 11.32
N PHE A 46 9.76 4.48 10.33
CA PHE A 46 9.18 5.80 10.18
C PHE A 46 7.85 5.86 10.95
N SER A 47 7.91 6.22 12.23
CA SER A 47 6.76 6.29 13.14
C SER A 47 6.68 7.65 13.83
N ASP A 48 5.45 8.15 14.02
CA ASP A 48 5.13 9.27 14.91
C ASP A 48 4.01 8.82 15.87
N PRO A 49 4.21 8.90 17.20
CA PRO A 49 3.16 8.56 18.16
C PRO A 49 1.94 9.50 18.12
N ALA A 50 2.08 10.67 17.50
CA ALA A 50 1.01 11.65 17.42
C ALA A 50 -0.06 11.21 16.42
N TYR A 51 -1.30 11.07 16.89
CA TYR A 51 -2.43 10.74 16.04
C TYR A 51 -2.65 11.81 14.95
N MET A 52 -2.94 11.35 13.72
CA MET A 52 -3.27 12.19 12.57
C MET A 52 -4.78 12.15 12.31
N ALA A 53 -5.50 13.12 12.86
CA ALA A 53 -6.94 13.25 12.63
C ALA A 53 -7.23 13.67 11.18
N GLN A 54 -8.45 13.39 10.71
CA GLN A 54 -8.86 13.73 9.34
C GLN A 54 -8.63 15.22 9.06
N GLY A 55 -7.86 15.52 8.00
CA GLY A 55 -7.56 16.89 7.58
C GLY A 55 -6.44 17.60 8.35
N GLN A 56 -5.86 16.97 9.38
CA GLN A 56 -4.72 17.49 10.12
C GLN A 56 -3.43 16.81 9.65
N PHE A 57 -2.74 17.40 8.68
CA PHE A 57 -1.51 16.84 8.12
C PHE A 57 -0.29 17.28 8.94
N LYS A 58 0.60 16.33 9.27
CA LYS A 58 1.84 16.55 10.00
C LYS A 58 3.01 16.03 9.18
N PHE A 59 4.06 16.83 9.04
CA PHE A 59 5.24 16.50 8.23
C PHE A 59 6.56 16.65 8.98
N ASP A 60 6.53 16.95 10.29
CA ASP A 60 7.74 17.25 11.07
C ASP A 60 8.77 16.10 11.05
N GLU A 61 8.33 14.85 11.18
CA GLU A 61 9.23 13.68 11.09
C GLU A 61 9.78 13.48 9.67
N LEU A 62 8.96 13.71 8.64
CA LEU A 62 9.41 13.65 7.25
C LEU A 62 10.49 14.72 6.98
N ASP A 63 10.30 15.92 7.51
CA ASP A 63 11.26 17.03 7.37
C ASP A 63 12.59 16.69 8.00
N LYS A 64 12.59 16.06 9.18
CA LYS A 64 13.82 15.55 9.83
C LYS A 64 14.51 14.50 8.96
N CYS A 65 13.77 13.55 8.39
CA CYS A 65 14.33 12.55 7.47
C CYS A 65 14.96 13.18 6.23
N ILE A 66 14.28 14.14 5.60
CA ILE A 66 14.79 14.86 4.42
C ILE A 66 16.06 15.64 4.78
N LEU A 67 16.07 16.36 5.90
CA LEU A 67 17.25 17.11 6.35
C LEU A 67 18.42 16.18 6.69
N GLY A 68 18.16 15.06 7.36
CA GLY A 68 19.16 14.03 7.66
C GLY A 68 19.76 13.43 6.38
N ALA A 69 18.92 13.08 5.40
CA ALA A 69 19.38 12.58 4.10
C ALA A 69 20.25 13.62 3.38
N ARG A 70 19.84 14.89 3.38
CA ARG A 70 20.64 15.99 2.80
C ARG A 70 22.01 16.12 3.45
N GLN A 71 22.07 16.11 4.77
CA GLN A 71 23.32 16.24 5.53
C GLN A 71 24.30 15.10 5.23
N ASN A 72 23.78 13.91 4.92
CA ASN A 72 24.56 12.72 4.60
C ASN A 72 24.77 12.51 3.09
N GLY A 73 24.37 13.46 2.24
CA GLY A 73 24.51 13.35 0.79
C GLY A 73 23.68 12.24 0.14
N MET A 74 22.61 11.79 0.82
CA MET A 74 21.71 10.74 0.36
C MET A 74 20.49 11.32 -0.37
N TYR A 75 19.91 10.50 -1.25
CA TYR A 75 18.59 10.73 -1.82
C TYR A 75 17.56 9.82 -1.14
N LEU A 76 16.29 10.22 -1.21
CA LEU A 76 15.16 9.47 -0.68
C LEU A 76 14.23 9.01 -1.79
N VAL A 77 13.76 7.78 -1.65
CA VAL A 77 12.55 7.28 -2.30
C VAL A 77 11.51 7.11 -1.20
N LEU A 78 10.38 7.81 -1.31
CA LEU A 78 9.30 7.67 -0.33
C LEU A 78 8.36 6.55 -0.74
N LEU A 79 7.87 5.78 0.22
CA LEU A 79 6.82 4.80 0.02
C LEU A 79 5.52 5.36 0.63
N TRP A 80 4.53 5.65 -0.21
CA TRP A 80 3.21 6.08 0.24
C TRP A 80 2.40 4.86 0.65
N PHE A 81 2.39 4.52 1.94
CA PHE A 81 1.48 3.51 2.49
C PHE A 81 0.14 4.18 2.80
N GLY A 82 -0.70 4.33 1.78
CA GLY A 82 -2.03 4.96 1.87
C GLY A 82 -3.10 3.93 2.20
N ALA A 83 -4.02 3.74 1.25
CA ALA A 83 -5.10 2.76 1.34
C ALA A 83 -4.60 1.32 1.33
N TYR A 84 -3.42 1.03 0.78
CA TYR A 84 -2.95 -0.35 0.58
C TYR A 84 -1.47 -0.55 0.91
N LYS A 85 -1.20 -1.57 1.73
CA LYS A 85 0.13 -2.13 2.01
C LYS A 85 0.01 -3.64 2.10
N ASN A 86 0.70 -4.36 1.20
CA ASN A 86 0.71 -5.84 1.14
C ASN A 86 -0.69 -6.43 0.96
N ALA A 87 -1.54 -5.73 0.21
CA ALA A 87 -2.99 -5.86 0.06
C ALA A 87 -3.85 -5.12 1.13
N PRO A 88 -3.75 -5.40 2.45
CA PRO A 88 -4.59 -4.76 3.47
C PRO A 88 -4.46 -3.24 3.59
N SER A 89 -5.48 -2.64 4.20
CA SER A 89 -5.58 -1.22 4.52
C SER A 89 -5.12 -0.86 5.93
N THR A 90 -4.10 -1.54 6.46
CA THR A 90 -3.74 -1.42 7.89
C THR A 90 -3.06 -0.10 8.27
N TYR A 91 -2.34 0.50 7.32
CA TYR A 91 -1.73 1.82 7.45
C TYR A 91 -2.72 2.97 7.26
N ALA A 92 -3.94 2.69 6.75
CA ALA A 92 -4.99 3.69 6.68
C ALA A 92 -5.35 4.17 8.11
N PRO A 93 -5.67 5.46 8.28
CA PRO A 93 -5.95 6.02 9.60
C PRO A 93 -7.25 5.45 10.20
N ASP A 94 -7.38 5.50 11.52
CA ASP A 94 -8.50 4.91 12.26
C ASP A 94 -9.88 5.35 11.73
N TRP A 95 -10.04 6.61 11.33
CA TRP A 95 -11.30 7.12 10.79
C TRP A 95 -11.67 6.55 9.41
N VAL A 96 -10.72 5.94 8.69
CA VAL A 96 -11.01 5.10 7.52
C VAL A 96 -11.40 3.70 7.95
N LYS A 97 -10.65 3.13 8.91
CA LYS A 97 -10.86 1.74 9.37
C LYS A 97 -12.16 1.51 10.14
N GLU A 98 -12.57 2.49 10.94
CA GLU A 98 -13.77 2.40 11.79
C GLU A 98 -15.07 2.76 11.04
N ASP A 99 -15.01 3.51 9.92
CA ASP A 99 -16.19 3.96 9.17
C ASP A 99 -16.42 3.13 7.90
N VAL A 100 -16.80 1.86 8.08
CA VAL A 100 -17.00 0.91 6.98
C VAL A 100 -18.17 1.24 6.07
N LYS A 101 -19.12 2.06 6.53
CA LYS A 101 -20.22 2.54 5.68
C LYS A 101 -19.72 3.55 4.67
N ARG A 102 -18.80 4.43 5.09
CA ARG A 102 -18.14 5.39 4.22
C ARG A 102 -17.01 4.76 3.40
N PHE A 103 -16.34 3.75 3.96
CA PHE A 103 -15.22 3.03 3.34
C PHE A 103 -15.47 1.52 3.33
N PRO A 104 -16.35 1.02 2.44
CA PRO A 104 -16.70 -0.40 2.38
C PRO A 104 -15.50 -1.31 2.15
N ARG A 105 -15.60 -2.54 2.64
CA ARG A 105 -14.55 -3.55 2.56
C ARG A 105 -14.78 -4.58 1.48
N ILE A 106 -13.70 -5.17 0.98
CA ILE A 106 -13.77 -6.29 0.06
C ILE A 106 -14.30 -7.53 0.79
N HIS A 107 -15.14 -8.29 0.11
CA HIS A 107 -15.60 -9.60 0.55
C HIS A 107 -14.94 -10.70 -0.26
N THR A 108 -14.26 -11.63 0.40
CA THR A 108 -13.68 -12.81 -0.23
C THR A 108 -14.54 -14.05 0.00
N ARG A 109 -14.54 -14.97 -0.95
CA ARG A 109 -15.26 -16.24 -0.88
C ARG A 109 -14.42 -17.27 -0.14
N GLY A 110 -14.87 -17.63 1.06
CA GLY A 110 -14.32 -18.72 1.84
C GLY A 110 -14.82 -20.10 1.40
N ALA A 111 -14.49 -21.12 2.20
CA ALA A 111 -14.96 -22.48 1.99
C ALA A 111 -16.50 -22.53 1.87
N GLY A 112 -17.01 -23.23 0.85
CA GLY A 112 -18.44 -23.31 0.57
C GLY A 112 -19.05 -22.07 -0.09
N GLY A 113 -18.22 -21.13 -0.56
CA GLY A 113 -18.68 -19.92 -1.28
C GLY A 113 -19.23 -18.83 -0.36
N ARG A 114 -19.08 -18.98 0.97
CA ARG A 114 -19.53 -17.98 1.94
C ARG A 114 -18.62 -16.76 1.90
N LEU A 115 -19.22 -15.58 1.78
CA LEU A 115 -18.49 -14.32 1.84
C LEU A 115 -17.94 -14.06 3.24
N LYS A 116 -16.72 -13.50 3.27
CA LYS A 116 -16.02 -13.06 4.46
C LYS A 116 -15.40 -11.69 4.19
N THR A 117 -15.60 -10.77 5.12
CA THR A 117 -14.94 -9.47 5.07
C THR A 117 -13.45 -9.58 5.37
N VAL A 118 -12.65 -8.87 4.57
CA VAL A 118 -11.21 -8.70 4.77
C VAL A 118 -10.88 -7.23 4.96
N GLU A 119 -9.78 -6.92 5.65
CA GLU A 119 -9.35 -5.55 5.95
C GLU A 119 -8.74 -4.87 4.72
N VAL A 120 -9.50 -4.77 3.63
CA VAL A 120 -9.11 -4.16 2.36
C VAL A 120 -10.25 -3.24 1.93
N VAL A 121 -10.02 -1.93 1.83
CA VAL A 121 -11.04 -0.98 1.31
C VAL A 121 -11.33 -1.33 -0.15
N GLN A 122 -12.60 -1.25 -0.55
CA GLN A 122 -13.00 -1.44 -1.94
C GLN A 122 -12.40 -0.34 -2.84
N PRO A 123 -11.64 -0.68 -3.90
CA PRO A 123 -10.98 0.31 -4.75
C PRO A 123 -11.97 1.14 -5.60
N TYR A 124 -13.22 0.71 -5.71
CA TYR A 124 -14.27 1.36 -6.50
C TYR A 124 -14.88 2.58 -5.80
N GLY A 125 -14.73 2.69 -4.48
CA GLY A 125 -15.37 3.73 -3.67
C GLY A 125 -14.80 5.12 -3.93
N LYS A 126 -15.67 6.08 -4.27
CA LYS A 126 -15.24 7.47 -4.50
C LYS A 126 -14.65 8.10 -3.23
N GLU A 127 -15.23 7.82 -2.07
CA GLU A 127 -14.78 8.39 -0.79
C GLU A 127 -13.33 8.01 -0.46
N ILE A 128 -12.95 6.74 -0.64
CA ILE A 128 -11.57 6.31 -0.37
C ILE A 128 -10.59 6.89 -1.39
N GLN A 129 -10.97 6.91 -2.67
CA GLN A 129 -10.16 7.53 -3.73
C GLN A 129 -9.89 9.01 -3.43
N ASP A 130 -10.95 9.77 -3.08
CA ASP A 130 -10.83 11.19 -2.76
C ASP A 130 -10.01 11.44 -1.48
N ALA A 131 -10.21 10.60 -0.45
CA ALA A 131 -9.51 10.71 0.82
C ALA A 131 -8.01 10.48 0.67
N ASP A 132 -7.63 9.40 0.00
CA ASP A 132 -6.23 9.06 -0.27
C ASP A 132 -5.58 10.11 -1.18
N ALA A 133 -6.21 10.40 -2.31
CA ALA A 133 -5.73 11.39 -3.27
C ALA A 133 -5.52 12.78 -2.64
N LYS A 134 -6.40 13.20 -1.73
CA LYS A 134 -6.26 14.47 -0.99
C LYS A 134 -5.07 14.43 -0.04
N ALA A 135 -4.86 13.33 0.68
CA ALA A 135 -3.73 13.18 1.58
C ALA A 135 -2.39 13.13 0.82
N PHE A 136 -2.34 12.35 -0.25
CA PHE A 136 -1.19 12.29 -1.15
C PHE A 136 -0.89 13.66 -1.78
N ALA A 137 -1.90 14.41 -2.23
CA ALA A 137 -1.70 15.76 -2.75
C ALA A 137 -1.16 16.75 -1.71
N LYS A 138 -1.50 16.57 -0.42
CA LYS A 138 -0.92 17.36 0.66
C LYS A 138 0.55 17.04 0.88
N LEU A 139 0.93 15.77 0.85
CA LEU A 139 2.34 15.35 0.85
C LEU A 139 3.09 15.97 -0.34
N MET A 140 2.56 15.86 -1.56
CA MET A 140 3.19 16.42 -2.76
C MET A 140 3.33 17.95 -2.69
N GLY A 141 2.32 18.64 -2.16
CA GLY A 141 2.38 20.09 -1.92
C GLY A 141 3.46 20.47 -0.90
N HIS A 142 3.58 19.71 0.18
CA HIS A 142 4.61 19.89 1.19
C HIS A 142 6.02 19.67 0.63
N LEU A 143 6.24 18.57 -0.10
CA LEU A 143 7.53 18.27 -0.74
C LEU A 143 7.94 19.35 -1.75
N ARG A 144 6.98 19.91 -2.50
CA ARG A 144 7.25 21.05 -3.38
C ARG A 144 7.79 22.24 -2.59
N ASP A 145 7.16 22.57 -1.47
CA ASP A 145 7.48 23.77 -0.68
C ASP A 145 8.77 23.59 0.15
N PHE A 146 8.98 22.40 0.73
CA PHE A 146 10.10 22.08 1.61
C PHE A 146 11.34 21.52 0.88
N ASP A 147 11.14 20.72 -0.17
CA ASP A 147 12.22 19.99 -0.87
C ASP A 147 12.43 20.38 -2.34
N GLY A 148 11.54 21.19 -2.93
CA GLY A 148 11.57 21.51 -4.35
C GLY A 148 12.91 22.11 -4.86
N LYS A 149 13.64 22.86 -4.02
CA LYS A 149 14.95 23.45 -4.38
C LYS A 149 16.12 22.46 -4.33
N HIS A 150 15.97 21.36 -3.61
CA HIS A 150 17.05 20.39 -3.34
C HIS A 150 16.86 19.08 -4.10
N SER A 151 15.59 18.68 -4.32
CA SER A 151 15.24 17.38 -4.90
C SER A 151 15.95 16.24 -4.18
N THR A 152 15.87 16.25 -2.85
CA THR A 152 16.37 15.15 -2.01
C THR A 152 15.49 13.92 -2.18
N VAL A 153 14.16 14.12 -2.20
CA VAL A 153 13.20 13.10 -2.62
C VAL A 153 13.22 13.02 -4.14
N ILE A 154 13.61 11.86 -4.67
CA ILE A 154 13.80 11.67 -6.12
C ILE A 154 12.74 10.79 -6.77
N MET A 155 12.02 10.01 -5.96
CA MET A 155 10.94 9.15 -6.42
C MET A 155 9.97 8.90 -5.27
N ILE A 156 8.73 8.59 -5.61
CA ILE A 156 7.72 8.18 -4.65
C ILE A 156 7.00 6.98 -5.24
N GLN A 157 6.92 5.89 -4.46
CA GLN A 157 6.03 4.78 -4.74
C GLN A 157 4.64 5.15 -4.23
N VAL A 158 3.61 4.97 -5.06
CA VAL A 158 2.20 5.24 -4.71
C VAL A 158 1.54 3.92 -4.33
N GLU A 159 1.06 3.84 -3.09
CA GLU A 159 0.67 2.60 -2.42
C GLU A 159 1.85 1.63 -2.22
N ASN A 160 1.57 0.45 -1.66
CA ASN A 160 2.53 -0.65 -1.58
C ASN A 160 1.86 -2.00 -1.79
N GLU A 161 2.39 -2.80 -2.71
CA GLU A 161 1.95 -4.19 -2.95
C GLU A 161 0.41 -4.32 -2.97
N ILE A 162 -0.24 -3.53 -3.82
CA ILE A 162 -1.70 -3.52 -3.94
C ILE A 162 -2.20 -4.86 -4.48
N GLY A 163 -3.42 -5.24 -4.09
CA GLY A 163 -4.07 -6.42 -4.65
C GLY A 163 -5.13 -6.98 -3.73
N LEU A 164 -5.55 -8.21 -4.03
CA LEU A 164 -6.43 -9.01 -3.21
C LEU A 164 -5.79 -10.38 -2.99
N LEU A 165 -5.73 -10.82 -1.73
CA LEU A 165 -5.26 -12.15 -1.38
C LEU A 165 -6.46 -13.10 -1.23
N PHE A 166 -6.25 -14.38 -1.56
CA PHE A 166 -7.15 -15.50 -1.30
C PHE A 166 -8.46 -15.57 -2.13
N ASP A 167 -8.73 -14.63 -3.02
CA ASP A 167 -9.85 -14.68 -3.98
C ASP A 167 -9.49 -13.92 -5.27
N SER A 168 -10.17 -14.21 -6.38
CA SER A 168 -9.92 -13.58 -7.69
C SER A 168 -10.63 -12.24 -7.87
N ARG A 169 -11.65 -11.92 -7.06
CA ARG A 169 -12.27 -10.59 -7.03
C ARG A 169 -12.97 -10.32 -5.71
N ASP A 170 -13.38 -9.07 -5.54
CA ASP A 170 -14.37 -8.70 -4.55
C ASP A 170 -15.73 -9.35 -4.87
N GLY A 171 -16.24 -10.11 -3.91
CA GLY A 171 -17.53 -10.78 -3.92
C GLY A 171 -18.68 -9.93 -3.40
N SER A 172 -18.44 -8.67 -3.02
CA SER A 172 -19.48 -7.74 -2.59
C SER A 172 -20.52 -7.48 -3.69
N ARG A 173 -21.74 -7.13 -3.28
CA ARG A 173 -22.84 -6.74 -4.19
C ARG A 173 -22.45 -5.62 -5.15
N LEU A 174 -21.71 -4.61 -4.67
CA LEU A 174 -21.24 -3.50 -5.52
C LEU A 174 -20.27 -4.01 -6.59
N ALA A 175 -19.28 -4.82 -6.20
CA ALA A 175 -18.33 -5.37 -7.15
C ALA A 175 -19.02 -6.29 -8.17
N ASP A 176 -19.99 -7.09 -7.75
CA ASP A 176 -20.78 -7.93 -8.66
C ASP A 176 -21.57 -7.11 -9.67
N GLN A 177 -22.22 -6.03 -9.24
CA GLN A 177 -22.91 -5.11 -10.15
C GLN A 177 -21.95 -4.49 -11.17
N LEU A 178 -20.77 -4.05 -10.73
CA LEU A 178 -19.74 -3.45 -11.59
C LEU A 178 -19.12 -4.47 -12.56
N TYR A 179 -18.97 -5.72 -12.15
CA TYR A 179 -18.46 -6.81 -12.99
C TYR A 179 -19.42 -7.15 -14.14
N HIS A 180 -20.72 -6.94 -13.95
CA HIS A 180 -21.74 -7.10 -14.99
C HIS A 180 -21.95 -5.84 -15.83
N GLN A 181 -21.26 -4.74 -15.54
CA GLN A 181 -21.25 -3.56 -16.41
C GLN A 181 -20.29 -3.74 -17.59
N PRO A 182 -20.42 -2.92 -18.64
CA PRO A 182 -19.46 -2.87 -19.73
C PRO A 182 -18.03 -2.62 -19.24
N VAL A 183 -17.06 -3.28 -19.89
CA VAL A 183 -15.64 -2.96 -19.73
C VAL A 183 -15.42 -1.49 -20.07
N PRO A 184 -14.64 -0.74 -19.27
CA PRO A 184 -14.34 0.65 -19.58
C PRO A 184 -13.76 0.80 -21.00
N ALA A 185 -14.43 1.58 -21.85
CA ALA A 185 -14.11 1.67 -23.28
C ALA A 185 -12.64 2.06 -23.54
N GLY A 186 -12.06 2.94 -22.70
CA GLY A 186 -10.64 3.31 -22.80
C GLY A 186 -9.67 2.16 -22.60
N LEU A 187 -9.97 1.24 -21.66
CA LEU A 187 -9.16 0.03 -21.43
C LEU A 187 -9.24 -0.89 -22.64
N LEU A 188 -10.46 -1.20 -23.08
CA LEU A 188 -10.68 -2.14 -24.17
C LEU A 188 -10.05 -1.64 -25.48
N ASN A 189 -10.25 -0.36 -25.82
CA ASN A 189 -9.62 0.28 -26.97
C ASN A 189 -8.09 0.24 -26.91
N HIS A 190 -7.50 0.44 -25.72
CA HIS A 190 -6.06 0.38 -25.54
C HIS A 190 -5.51 -1.04 -25.76
N LEU A 191 -6.13 -2.05 -25.14
CA LEU A 191 -5.74 -3.45 -25.29
C LEU A 191 -5.85 -3.95 -26.74
N GLN A 192 -6.87 -3.49 -27.47
CA GLN A 192 -7.05 -3.82 -28.89
C GLN A 192 -6.00 -3.16 -29.78
N LYS A 193 -5.76 -1.86 -29.57
CA LYS A 193 -4.79 -1.09 -30.34
C LYS A 193 -3.36 -1.61 -30.14
N GLU A 194 -3.00 -1.91 -28.89
CA GLU A 194 -1.65 -2.34 -28.51
C GLU A 194 -1.51 -3.88 -28.48
N TYR A 195 -2.51 -4.63 -28.97
CA TYR A 195 -2.57 -6.09 -28.82
C TYR A 195 -1.26 -6.80 -29.19
N ASP A 196 -0.64 -6.40 -30.31
CA ASP A 196 0.58 -7.03 -30.80
C ASP A 196 1.78 -6.79 -29.87
N THR A 197 1.81 -5.68 -29.12
CA THR A 197 2.87 -5.33 -28.15
C THR A 197 2.58 -5.81 -26.73
N LEU A 198 1.36 -6.28 -26.44
CA LEU A 198 1.01 -6.83 -25.12
C LEU A 198 1.87 -8.05 -24.77
N HIS A 199 2.03 -8.26 -23.47
CA HIS A 199 2.79 -9.37 -22.91
C HIS A 199 2.27 -10.74 -23.44
N PRO A 200 3.14 -11.69 -23.82
CA PRO A 200 2.73 -12.98 -24.38
C PRO A 200 1.75 -13.76 -23.47
N MET A 201 1.94 -13.72 -22.15
CA MET A 201 1.05 -14.40 -21.21
C MET A 201 -0.35 -13.78 -21.15
N PHE A 202 -0.46 -12.45 -21.36
CA PHE A 202 -1.76 -11.79 -21.43
C PHE A 202 -2.52 -12.25 -22.67
N LYS A 203 -1.87 -12.24 -23.84
CA LYS A 203 -2.46 -12.74 -25.10
C LYS A 203 -2.88 -14.21 -25.01
N LYS A 204 -2.09 -15.04 -24.32
CA LYS A 204 -2.42 -16.44 -24.08
C LYS A 204 -3.70 -16.60 -23.24
N LYS A 205 -3.90 -15.74 -22.23
CA LYS A 205 -5.11 -15.74 -21.38
C LYS A 205 -6.33 -15.16 -22.11
N PHE A 206 -6.13 -14.13 -22.94
CA PHE A 206 -7.21 -13.36 -23.57
C PHE A 206 -7.00 -13.21 -25.10
N PRO A 207 -7.04 -14.31 -25.88
CA PRO A 207 -6.76 -14.26 -27.31
C PRO A 207 -7.80 -13.46 -28.11
N ASP A 208 -9.04 -13.40 -27.63
CA ASP A 208 -10.18 -12.82 -28.35
C ASP A 208 -10.41 -11.33 -28.06
N VAL A 209 -9.60 -10.70 -27.20
CA VAL A 209 -9.75 -9.26 -26.89
C VAL A 209 -9.66 -8.39 -28.15
N ARG A 210 -8.87 -8.83 -29.16
CA ARG A 210 -8.70 -8.13 -30.45
C ARG A 210 -9.98 -8.10 -31.28
N SER A 211 -10.81 -9.14 -31.21
CA SER A 211 -12.04 -9.29 -32.00
C SER A 211 -13.29 -8.81 -31.26
N SER A 212 -13.22 -8.59 -29.94
CA SER A 212 -14.31 -7.96 -29.19
C SER A 212 -14.61 -6.55 -29.74
N SER A 213 -15.88 -6.18 -29.91
CA SER A 213 -16.23 -4.84 -30.39
C SER A 213 -16.46 -3.90 -29.21
N ALA A 214 -15.58 -2.90 -29.01
CA ALA A 214 -15.78 -1.88 -27.99
C ALA A 214 -17.07 -1.06 -28.20
N GLN A 215 -17.58 -0.99 -29.43
CA GLN A 215 -18.84 -0.32 -29.77
C GLN A 215 -20.07 -1.07 -29.23
N LEU A 216 -19.95 -2.37 -28.94
CA LEU A 216 -21.02 -3.17 -28.36
C LEU A 216 -21.07 -3.09 -26.83
N LEU A 217 -20.15 -2.33 -26.20
CA LEU A 217 -20.05 -2.19 -24.75
C LEU A 217 -20.12 -3.54 -24.02
N PRO A 218 -19.25 -4.51 -24.38
CA PRO A 218 -19.32 -5.85 -23.80
C PRO A 218 -19.02 -5.80 -22.30
N THR A 219 -19.69 -6.65 -21.53
CA THR A 219 -19.32 -6.92 -20.13
C THR A 219 -17.95 -7.60 -20.04
N TRP A 220 -17.41 -7.72 -18.83
CA TRP A 220 -16.11 -8.38 -18.60
C TRP A 220 -16.08 -9.81 -19.14
N GLU A 221 -17.09 -10.63 -18.85
CA GLU A 221 -17.17 -11.99 -19.38
C GLU A 221 -17.39 -12.02 -20.90
N GLN A 222 -18.13 -11.07 -21.47
CA GLN A 222 -18.32 -11.01 -22.93
C GLN A 222 -17.04 -10.62 -23.67
N ALA A 223 -16.20 -9.78 -23.08
CA ALA A 223 -14.95 -9.31 -23.68
C ALA A 223 -13.79 -10.29 -23.48
N PHE A 224 -13.72 -10.96 -22.33
CA PHE A 224 -12.55 -11.73 -21.90
C PHE A 224 -12.86 -13.21 -21.61
N GLY A 225 -14.11 -13.63 -21.74
CA GLY A 225 -14.57 -14.97 -21.36
C GLY A 225 -14.80 -15.11 -19.86
N ARG A 226 -15.55 -16.15 -19.46
CA ARG A 226 -15.77 -16.48 -18.04
C ARG A 226 -14.59 -17.27 -17.49
N SER A 227 -13.82 -16.65 -16.58
CA SER A 227 -12.69 -17.31 -15.91
C SER A 227 -12.25 -16.54 -14.67
N VAL A 228 -11.50 -17.20 -13.77
CA VAL A 228 -10.82 -16.51 -12.64
C VAL A 228 -9.86 -15.43 -13.12
N PHE A 229 -9.28 -15.56 -14.32
CA PHE A 229 -8.41 -14.53 -14.90
C PHE A 229 -9.20 -13.27 -15.29
N THR A 230 -10.46 -13.41 -15.67
CA THR A 230 -11.33 -12.28 -15.99
C THR A 230 -11.78 -11.55 -14.72
N GLU A 231 -12.06 -12.30 -13.65
CA GLU A 231 -12.29 -11.73 -12.32
C GLU A 231 -11.07 -10.95 -11.82
N ASP A 232 -9.88 -11.56 -11.94
CA ASP A 232 -8.59 -10.95 -11.58
C ASP A 232 -8.29 -9.68 -12.42
N LEU A 233 -8.56 -9.72 -13.72
CA LEU A 233 -8.40 -8.55 -14.60
C LEU A 233 -9.33 -7.40 -14.20
N PHE A 234 -10.57 -7.69 -13.79
CA PHE A 234 -11.53 -6.68 -13.33
C PHE A 234 -11.02 -5.96 -12.08
N ILE A 235 -10.58 -6.71 -11.06
CA ILE A 235 -10.09 -6.10 -9.82
C ILE A 235 -8.75 -5.38 -10.05
N ALA A 236 -7.87 -5.92 -10.93
CA ALA A 236 -6.63 -5.26 -11.32
C ALA A 236 -6.86 -3.91 -12.02
N ASP A 237 -7.86 -3.79 -12.89
CA ASP A 237 -8.25 -2.50 -13.49
C ASP A 237 -8.74 -1.51 -12.42
N ALA A 238 -9.52 -1.98 -11.45
CA ALA A 238 -10.02 -1.12 -10.37
C ALA A 238 -8.90 -0.56 -9.48
N PHE A 239 -7.97 -1.42 -9.02
CA PHE A 239 -6.78 -0.98 -8.31
C PHE A 239 -5.90 -0.04 -9.15
N SER A 240 -5.74 -0.35 -10.44
CA SER A 240 -4.97 0.51 -11.36
C SER A 240 -5.60 1.90 -11.52
N ARG A 241 -6.92 2.00 -11.60
CA ARG A 241 -7.65 3.28 -11.61
C ARG A 241 -7.54 4.03 -10.30
N PHE A 242 -7.61 3.33 -9.17
CA PHE A 242 -7.41 3.91 -7.85
C PHE A 242 -6.05 4.58 -7.77
N VAL A 243 -4.97 3.84 -8.03
CA VAL A 243 -3.59 4.36 -7.99
C VAL A 243 -3.41 5.47 -9.03
N GLY A 244 -3.98 5.31 -10.23
CA GLY A 244 -3.98 6.33 -11.26
C GLY A 244 -4.63 7.65 -10.80
N THR A 245 -5.71 7.57 -10.01
CA THR A 245 -6.41 8.72 -9.43
C THR A 245 -5.55 9.41 -8.36
N VAL A 246 -5.02 8.65 -7.39
CA VAL A 246 -4.14 9.16 -6.33
C VAL A 246 -2.92 9.85 -6.94
N ALA A 247 -2.23 9.17 -7.86
CA ALA A 247 -1.10 9.72 -8.57
C ALA A 247 -1.47 11.00 -9.34
N THR A 248 -2.59 11.00 -10.09
CA THR A 248 -3.03 12.17 -10.88
C THR A 248 -3.33 13.39 -10.01
N VAL A 249 -4.04 13.22 -8.90
CA VAL A 249 -4.38 14.34 -8.00
C VAL A 249 -3.13 14.84 -7.27
N GLY A 250 -2.23 13.94 -6.86
CA GLY A 250 -0.92 14.31 -6.32
C GLY A 250 -0.13 15.22 -7.26
N ARG A 251 -0.19 14.94 -8.57
CA ARG A 251 0.43 15.78 -9.61
C ARG A 251 -0.21 17.16 -9.73
N ILE A 252 -1.53 17.27 -9.56
CA ILE A 252 -2.25 18.56 -9.58
C ILE A 252 -1.87 19.46 -8.40
N GLY A 253 -1.46 18.86 -7.28
CA GLY A 253 -0.89 19.57 -6.13
C GLY A 253 0.43 20.32 -6.42
N LEU A 254 1.06 20.12 -7.57
CA LEU A 254 2.33 20.76 -7.96
C LEU A 254 2.11 22.07 -8.77
N THR A 255 3.09 22.98 -8.81
CA THR A 255 3.04 24.21 -9.67
C THR A 255 3.29 23.89 -11.15
N SER A 256 2.98 24.83 -12.07
CA SER A 256 3.03 24.62 -13.53
C SER A 256 4.30 23.95 -14.11
N PRO A 257 5.54 24.25 -13.65
CA PRO A 257 6.75 23.59 -14.15
C PRO A 257 6.88 22.11 -13.75
N LEU A 258 6.27 21.72 -12.62
CA LEU A 258 6.27 20.36 -12.08
C LEU A 258 5.06 19.56 -12.61
N LYS A 259 3.90 20.23 -12.80
CA LYS A 259 2.70 19.65 -13.45
C LYS A 259 2.98 19.09 -14.85
N SER A 260 3.74 19.81 -15.67
CA SER A 260 4.04 19.38 -17.05
C SER A 260 4.95 18.15 -17.13
N GLN A 261 5.74 17.89 -16.08
CA GLN A 261 6.62 16.73 -15.96
C GLN A 261 5.87 15.56 -15.34
N ALA A 262 4.99 15.81 -14.38
CA ALA A 262 4.26 14.75 -13.72
C ALA A 262 3.11 14.20 -14.61
N ASN A 263 2.58 14.95 -15.58
CA ASN A 263 1.45 14.53 -16.42
C ASN A 263 1.73 13.47 -17.50
N ARG A 264 2.89 12.79 -17.51
CA ARG A 264 3.17 11.76 -18.53
C ARG A 264 2.97 10.37 -17.95
N PRO A 265 2.15 9.50 -18.57
CA PRO A 265 2.06 8.08 -18.19
C PRO A 265 3.43 7.39 -18.12
N ASN A 266 4.38 7.87 -18.94
CA ASN A 266 5.75 7.36 -19.02
C ASN A 266 6.66 7.69 -17.82
N ASP A 267 6.20 8.54 -16.90
CA ASP A 267 6.88 8.89 -15.65
C ASP A 267 6.44 8.02 -14.46
N MET A 268 5.66 6.96 -14.70
CA MET A 268 5.33 5.93 -13.72
C MET A 268 6.13 4.65 -14.01
N THR A 269 6.62 4.02 -12.95
CA THR A 269 7.20 2.67 -12.99
C THR A 269 6.46 1.82 -11.96
N GLY A 270 6.16 0.56 -12.32
CA GLY A 270 5.54 -0.40 -11.42
C GLY A 270 6.56 -1.46 -11.01
N PHE A 271 6.47 -1.94 -9.78
CA PHE A 271 7.12 -3.17 -9.34
C PHE A 271 6.10 -4.29 -9.41
N PHE A 272 6.48 -5.41 -10.00
CA PHE A 272 5.70 -6.64 -9.97
C PHE A 272 6.45 -7.59 -9.03
N PHE A 273 5.77 -8.02 -7.97
CA PHE A 273 6.31 -9.02 -7.05
C PHE A 273 5.73 -10.37 -7.43
N ASP A 274 6.58 -11.39 -7.51
CA ASP A 274 6.15 -12.76 -7.71
C ASP A 274 5.36 -13.23 -6.48
N GLU A 275 4.34 -14.08 -6.68
CA GLU A 275 3.61 -14.70 -5.57
C GLU A 275 4.55 -15.63 -4.79
N PRO A 276 4.75 -15.44 -3.48
CA PRO A 276 5.51 -16.41 -2.70
C PRO A 276 4.69 -17.70 -2.52
N GLU A 277 5.28 -18.84 -2.88
CA GLU A 277 4.79 -20.14 -2.43
C GLU A 277 5.15 -20.33 -0.96
N GLU A 278 4.19 -20.14 -0.05
CA GLU A 278 4.38 -20.47 1.36
C GLU A 278 4.08 -21.96 1.63
N THR A 279 5.14 -22.76 1.79
CA THR A 279 5.03 -24.03 2.51
C THR A 279 5.11 -23.79 4.01
N LYS A 280 3.98 -23.89 4.71
CA LYS A 280 3.94 -23.91 6.17
C LYS A 280 4.58 -25.20 6.71
N VAL A 281 5.56 -25.06 7.60
CA VAL A 281 5.94 -26.09 8.55
C VAL A 281 5.70 -25.52 9.95
N GLU A 282 4.69 -26.03 10.65
CA GLU A 282 4.50 -25.70 12.07
C GLU A 282 5.43 -26.55 12.91
N SER A 283 6.20 -25.90 13.79
CA SER A 283 6.95 -26.58 14.84
C SER A 283 6.46 -26.08 16.20
N THR A 284 6.18 -27.02 17.09
CA THR A 284 5.77 -26.74 18.48
C THR A 284 6.99 -26.30 19.28
N TRP A 285 6.90 -25.16 19.95
CA TRP A 285 7.98 -24.67 20.80
C TRP A 285 7.87 -25.26 22.21
N VAL A 286 8.96 -25.87 22.66
CA VAL A 286 9.08 -26.53 23.96
C VAL A 286 10.36 -26.05 24.63
N LYS A 287 10.28 -25.56 25.86
CA LYS A 287 11.45 -25.16 26.66
C LYS A 287 11.34 -25.67 28.09
N SER A 288 12.48 -26.02 28.68
CA SER A 288 12.57 -26.50 30.06
C SER A 288 13.14 -25.41 30.98
N PHE A 289 12.52 -25.24 32.14
CA PHE A 289 12.95 -24.34 33.21
C PHE A 289 13.14 -25.16 34.50
N GLY A 290 14.39 -25.50 34.81
CA GLY A 290 14.70 -26.45 35.88
C GLY A 290 14.06 -27.81 35.61
N GLU A 291 13.23 -28.28 36.54
CA GLU A 291 12.48 -29.54 36.42
C GLU A 291 11.11 -29.40 35.73
N PHE A 292 10.71 -28.18 35.37
CA PHE A 292 9.45 -27.92 34.65
C PHE A 292 9.68 -27.87 33.15
N LYS A 293 8.81 -28.54 32.39
CA LYS A 293 8.77 -28.48 30.92
C LYS A 293 7.57 -27.65 30.49
N VAL A 294 7.81 -26.52 29.84
CA VAL A 294 6.77 -25.64 29.32
C VAL A 294 6.64 -25.88 27.82
N THR A 295 5.45 -26.30 27.41
CA THR A 295 5.05 -26.44 25.99
C THR A 295 4.05 -25.33 25.69
N ILE A 296 4.36 -24.46 24.73
CA ILE A 296 3.40 -23.45 24.28
C ILE A 296 2.62 -24.08 23.13
N GLU A 297 1.44 -24.62 23.44
CA GLU A 297 0.53 -25.21 22.44
C GLU A 297 -0.23 -24.15 21.64
N ARG A 298 -0.52 -22.98 22.26
CA ARG A 298 -1.13 -21.80 21.63
C ARG A 298 -0.68 -20.51 22.31
N ALA A 299 -0.29 -19.50 21.53
CA ALA A 299 -0.20 -18.11 21.97
C ALA A 299 -1.62 -17.54 22.13
N PHE A 300 -1.82 -16.58 23.05
CA PHE A 300 -3.09 -15.86 23.17
C PHE A 300 -3.25 -14.95 21.96
N THR A 301 -3.93 -15.44 20.94
CA THR A 301 -4.61 -14.59 19.98
C THR A 301 -5.74 -13.89 20.74
N LEU A 302 -5.96 -12.59 20.48
CA LEU A 302 -7.27 -11.97 20.69
C LEU A 302 -8.25 -12.58 19.67
N ALA A 303 -8.49 -13.88 19.76
CA ALA A 303 -9.49 -14.59 18.99
C ALA A 303 -10.77 -14.58 19.82
N ASP A 304 -11.41 -13.42 19.92
CA ASP A 304 -12.79 -13.41 20.34
C ASP A 304 -13.66 -13.64 19.11
N LYS A 305 -14.17 -14.87 19.00
CA LYS A 305 -15.48 -15.08 18.39
C LYS A 305 -16.43 -14.15 19.11
N ALA A 306 -16.69 -13.01 18.50
CA ALA A 306 -17.73 -12.10 18.92
C ALA A 306 -18.96 -12.89 19.34
N ARG A 307 -19.45 -12.69 20.56
CA ARG A 307 -20.68 -13.31 21.06
C ARG A 307 -21.94 -12.82 20.31
N GLN A 308 -21.79 -11.91 19.36
CA GLN A 308 -22.86 -11.36 18.53
C GLN A 308 -22.72 -11.90 17.10
N SER A 309 -23.82 -12.45 16.57
CA SER A 309 -23.92 -13.05 15.24
C SER A 309 -23.74 -12.07 14.06
N GLN A 310 -23.53 -10.78 14.34
CA GLN A 310 -23.44 -9.69 13.36
C GLN A 310 -22.01 -9.15 13.18
N ILE A 311 -21.00 -9.70 13.84
CA ILE A 311 -19.62 -9.23 13.64
C ILE A 311 -18.99 -9.98 12.46
N GLY A 312 -18.75 -9.25 11.37
CA GLY A 312 -18.16 -9.75 10.12
C GLY A 312 -16.63 -9.73 10.10
N PHE A 313 -16.01 -8.87 10.91
CA PHE A 313 -14.55 -8.73 11.01
C PHE A 313 -14.08 -8.32 12.42
N THR A 314 -12.88 -8.78 12.80
CA THR A 314 -12.14 -8.36 14.00
C THR A 314 -10.67 -8.18 13.67
N GLY A 315 -10.04 -7.13 14.22
CA GLY A 315 -8.61 -6.87 14.02
C GLY A 315 -8.03 -5.94 15.07
N ILE A 316 -6.78 -5.53 14.86
CA ILE A 316 -6.06 -4.58 15.69
C ILE A 316 -6.13 -3.20 15.03
N LEU A 317 -6.72 -2.22 15.73
CA LEU A 317 -6.84 -0.86 15.23
C LEU A 317 -5.50 -0.12 15.31
N HIS A 318 -4.82 -0.27 16.45
CA HIS A 318 -3.45 0.21 16.63
C HIS A 318 -2.73 -0.56 17.74
N ALA A 319 -1.43 -0.72 17.55
CA ALA A 319 -0.52 -1.30 18.51
C ALA A 319 0.61 -0.29 18.79
N LYS A 320 0.72 0.14 20.04
CA LYS A 320 1.68 1.15 20.49
C LYS A 320 2.78 0.46 21.26
N GLU A 321 3.99 0.47 20.70
CA GLU A 321 5.17 0.05 21.46
C GLU A 321 5.46 1.09 22.54
N LEU A 322 5.61 0.63 23.78
CA LEU A 322 5.88 1.50 24.93
C LEU A 322 7.35 1.38 25.34
N ASP A 323 7.97 2.50 25.69
CA ASP A 323 9.32 2.56 26.28
C ASP A 323 9.29 3.43 27.54
N THR A 324 10.37 3.46 28.31
CA THR A 324 10.51 4.35 29.46
C THR A 324 11.38 5.56 29.14
N ASP A 325 11.00 6.75 29.61
CA ASP A 325 11.91 7.90 29.64
C ASP A 325 13.00 7.76 30.71
N GLU A 326 13.90 8.74 30.82
CA GLU A 326 15.00 8.75 31.81
C GLU A 326 14.50 8.75 33.26
N GLN A 327 13.25 9.15 33.49
CA GLN A 327 12.59 9.19 34.80
C GLN A 327 11.77 7.92 35.09
N GLY A 328 11.73 6.96 34.15
CA GLY A 328 11.00 5.71 34.28
C GLY A 328 9.52 5.79 33.91
N ASN A 329 9.03 6.90 33.34
CA ASN A 329 7.64 7.01 32.90
C ASN A 329 7.45 6.32 31.55
N LEU A 330 6.34 5.61 31.39
CA LEU A 330 5.97 5.02 30.11
C LEU A 330 5.64 6.09 29.08
N ARG A 331 6.19 5.95 27.87
CA ARG A 331 5.91 6.75 26.69
C ARG A 331 5.72 5.86 25.47
N VAL A 332 4.95 6.35 24.50
CA VAL A 332 4.84 5.66 23.20
C VAL A 332 6.13 5.90 22.43
N SER A 333 6.81 4.82 22.05
CA SER A 333 8.02 4.85 21.23
C SER A 333 7.67 4.82 19.75
N ARG A 334 6.85 3.85 19.34
CA ARG A 334 6.49 3.60 17.93
C ARG A 334 5.06 3.10 17.80
N ILE A 335 4.49 3.26 16.60
CA ILE A 335 3.20 2.69 16.22
C ILE A 335 3.47 1.52 15.28
N LEU A 336 2.85 0.37 15.56
CA LEU A 336 2.95 -0.86 14.79
C LEU A 336 1.65 -1.04 14.00
N ASN A 337 1.72 -1.01 12.67
CA ASN A 337 0.54 -1.13 11.78
C ASN A 337 0.74 -2.10 10.61
N GLY A 338 1.96 -2.64 10.43
CA GLY A 338 2.32 -3.47 9.30
C GLY A 338 2.57 -4.92 9.68
N ASP A 339 3.73 -5.42 9.24
CA ASP A 339 4.11 -6.81 9.39
C ASP A 339 4.19 -7.22 10.86
N GLU A 340 4.60 -6.33 11.76
CA GLU A 340 4.70 -6.57 13.20
C GLU A 340 3.35 -6.93 13.85
N THR A 341 2.24 -6.62 13.19
CA THR A 341 0.87 -6.99 13.60
C THR A 341 0.25 -8.06 12.70
N LEU A 342 1.04 -8.66 11.79
CA LEU A 342 0.60 -9.45 10.65
C LEU A 342 -0.61 -8.82 9.96
N ASN A 343 -0.46 -7.55 9.56
CA ASN A 343 -1.54 -6.76 8.97
C ASN A 343 -2.81 -6.75 9.86
N GLY A 344 -2.63 -6.45 11.15
CA GLY A 344 -3.71 -6.30 12.12
C GLY A 344 -4.32 -7.59 12.65
N ALA A 345 -3.78 -8.77 12.29
CA ALA A 345 -4.31 -10.07 12.71
C ALA A 345 -3.87 -10.47 14.13
N PHE A 346 -2.59 -10.30 14.49
CA PHE A 346 -2.07 -10.60 15.82
C PHE A 346 -0.72 -9.94 16.06
N ILE A 347 -0.31 -9.81 17.32
CA ILE A 347 0.99 -9.27 17.71
C ILE A 347 1.82 -10.37 18.34
N THR A 348 3.07 -10.52 17.90
CA THR A 348 4.03 -11.43 18.52
C THR A 348 4.92 -10.65 19.50
N LEU A 349 4.83 -10.97 20.79
CA LEU A 349 5.74 -10.42 21.79
C LEU A 349 7.12 -11.09 21.67
N PRO A 350 8.22 -10.34 21.89
CA PRO A 350 9.57 -10.89 21.78
C PRO A 350 9.77 -12.05 22.76
N SER A 351 10.54 -13.05 22.33
CA SER A 351 11.05 -14.10 23.22
C SER A 351 12.29 -13.60 23.99
N GLU A 352 12.72 -14.34 25.03
CA GLU A 352 13.97 -14.05 25.77
C GLU A 352 15.21 -13.90 24.86
N ASN A 353 15.19 -14.55 23.69
CA ASN A 353 16.19 -14.38 22.64
C ASN A 353 15.60 -13.46 21.55
N LEU A 354 16.10 -12.23 21.48
CA LEU A 354 15.72 -11.27 20.45
C LEU A 354 16.27 -11.73 19.09
N ASP A 355 15.38 -11.99 18.13
CA ASP A 355 15.77 -12.11 16.72
C ASP A 355 16.17 -10.72 16.21
N SER A 356 17.45 -10.53 15.92
CA SER A 356 18.03 -9.26 15.48
C SER A 356 17.81 -8.94 14.00
N GLY A 357 17.02 -9.75 13.29
CA GLY A 357 16.61 -9.49 11.91
C GLY A 357 17.41 -10.32 10.90
N GLY A 358 16.70 -11.29 10.32
CA GLY A 358 17.00 -11.92 9.04
C GLY A 358 15.72 -12.00 8.21
N PHE A 359 15.77 -12.58 7.02
CA PHE A 359 14.57 -12.94 6.25
C PHE A 359 14.02 -14.28 6.78
N PRO A 360 12.70 -14.42 7.00
CA PRO A 360 11.63 -13.44 6.80
C PRO A 360 11.64 -12.30 7.84
N ILE A 361 11.18 -11.11 7.42
CA ILE A 361 11.19 -9.83 8.15
C ILE A 361 10.89 -10.03 9.65
N PRO A 362 11.74 -9.51 10.57
CA PRO A 362 11.56 -9.75 12.00
C PRO A 362 10.24 -9.13 12.51
N PHE A 363 9.34 -9.99 13.00
CA PHE A 363 8.03 -9.64 13.56
C PHE A 363 8.08 -9.17 15.03
N ASN A 364 9.27 -9.09 15.62
CA ASN A 364 9.44 -8.87 17.04
C ASN A 364 9.46 -7.39 17.39
N ILE A 365 8.89 -7.06 18.55
CA ILE A 365 8.80 -5.69 19.08
C ILE A 365 10.01 -5.44 20.00
N PRO A 366 11.00 -4.63 19.61
CA PRO A 366 12.29 -4.55 20.29
C PRO A 366 12.36 -3.53 21.45
N ALA A 367 11.25 -2.98 21.96
CA ALA A 367 11.33 -2.14 23.16
C ALA A 367 11.87 -2.94 24.36
N ARG A 368 12.80 -2.31 25.10
CA ARG A 368 13.41 -2.85 26.33
C ARG A 368 12.39 -3.30 27.38
N THR A 369 11.21 -2.67 27.36
CA THR A 369 10.09 -2.93 28.27
C THR A 369 9.31 -4.19 27.89
N MET A 370 9.42 -4.67 26.65
CA MET A 370 8.57 -5.71 26.06
C MET A 370 7.06 -5.41 26.17
N MET A 371 6.67 -4.13 26.27
CA MET A 371 5.29 -3.70 26.45
C MET A 371 4.67 -3.14 25.17
N VAL A 372 3.46 -3.61 24.85
CA VAL A 372 2.61 -3.04 23.80
C VAL A 372 1.22 -2.76 24.34
N GLN A 373 0.73 -1.54 24.07
CA GLN A 373 -0.68 -1.22 24.23
C GLN A 373 -1.41 -1.46 22.91
N CYS A 374 -2.31 -2.44 22.89
CA CYS A 374 -3.11 -2.79 21.73
C CYS A 374 -4.56 -2.33 21.91
N ARG A 375 -5.17 -1.78 20.85
CA ARG A 375 -6.62 -1.54 20.77
C ARG A 375 -7.22 -2.47 19.72
N PRO A 376 -7.93 -3.54 20.12
CA PRO A 376 -8.72 -4.33 19.18
C PRO A 376 -9.96 -3.54 18.72
N TYR A 377 -10.48 -3.90 17.55
CA TYR A 377 -11.77 -3.42 17.05
C TYR A 377 -12.50 -4.53 16.27
N SER A 378 -13.80 -4.32 16.11
CA SER A 378 -14.68 -5.21 15.37
C SER A 378 -15.59 -4.39 14.46
N LEU A 379 -15.88 -4.92 13.28
CA LEU A 379 -16.84 -4.37 12.35
C LEU A 379 -18.12 -5.20 12.42
N ALA A 380 -19.21 -4.53 12.79
CA ALA A 380 -20.54 -5.12 12.73
C ALA A 380 -21.09 -4.93 11.31
N GLU A 381 -21.61 -6.01 10.74
CA GLU A 381 -22.17 -6.06 9.40
C GLU A 381 -23.60 -6.61 9.47
N THR A 382 -24.41 -6.11 8.56
CA THR A 382 -25.78 -6.49 8.31
C THR A 382 -25.88 -7.13 6.92
N ASP A 383 -26.98 -7.82 6.63
CA ASP A 383 -27.19 -8.41 5.29
C ASP A 383 -27.19 -7.35 4.15
N ASP A 384 -27.40 -6.07 4.49
CA ASP A 384 -27.31 -4.96 3.55
C ASP A 384 -25.86 -4.60 3.18
N ASP A 385 -24.90 -4.98 4.03
CA ASP A 385 -23.48 -4.73 3.80
C ASP A 385 -22.87 -5.74 2.82
N PHE A 386 -23.50 -6.92 2.60
CA PHE A 386 -23.04 -8.02 1.73
C PHE A 386 -23.39 -7.87 0.23
#